data_AF-A0A3B9EU63-F1
#
_entry.id   AF-A0A3B9EU63-F1
#
_cell.length_a   1.000
_cell.length_b   1.000
_cell.length_c   1.000
_cell.angle_alpha   90.00
_cell.angle_beta   90.00
_cell.angle_gamma   90.00
#
_symmetry.space_group_name_H-M   'P 1'
#
loop_
_entity.id
_entity.type
_entity.pdbx_description
1 polymer ?
#
loop_
_entity_poly.entity_id
_entity_poly.type
_entity_poly.pdbx_seq_one_letter_code
_entity_poly.pdbx_strand_id
1 'polypeptide(L)'
;MQEFPQPESQSLPKLLGSDAAFIPNPALSYVNDAKTIIDLNSLDQDGSVLVGWIFGGIEATAPQSSEFNPTYANKVLYEVQLNWNPSK
;
A
#
# COMPACT_ATOMS: atom_id res chain seq x y z
N MET A 1 18.16 -11.75 31.12
CA MET A 1 17.51 -10.97 30.06
C MET A 1 16.05 -10.85 30.46
N GLN A 2 15.58 -9.63 30.69
CA GLN A 2 14.20 -9.37 31.09
C GLN A 2 13.42 -9.07 29.82
N GLU A 3 12.51 -9.97 29.43
CA GLU A 3 11.57 -9.69 28.35
C GLU A 3 10.58 -8.63 28.83
N PHE A 4 10.36 -7.62 28.01
CA PHE A 4 9.31 -6.62 28.21
C PHE A 4 8.11 -7.07 27.38
N PRO A 5 7.09 -7.70 27.99
CA PRO A 5 5.91 -8.12 27.25
C PRO A 5 5.26 -6.87 26.65
N GLN A 6 5.16 -6.85 25.32
CA GLN A 6 4.36 -5.83 24.66
C GLN A 6 2.89 -6.04 25.04
N PRO A 7 2.13 -4.98 25.34
CA PRO A 7 0.70 -5.11 25.59
C PRO A 7 0.02 -5.77 24.38
N GLU A 8 -0.72 -6.85 24.62
CA GLU A 8 -1.34 -7.74 23.61
C GLU A 8 -2.32 -7.03 22.64
N SER A 9 -2.62 -5.75 22.89
CA SER A 9 -3.60 -4.94 22.17
C SER A 9 -2.96 -3.84 21.34
N GLN A 10 -1.90 -4.16 20.60
CA GLN A 10 -1.57 -3.39 19.41
C GLN A 10 -2.12 -4.16 18.22
N SER A 11 -3.31 -3.77 17.75
CA SER A 11 -3.80 -4.21 16.45
C SER A 11 -2.80 -3.68 15.41
N LEU A 12 -1.82 -4.49 15.04
CA LEU A 12 -1.01 -4.20 13.87
C LEU A 12 -2.00 -4.13 12.71
N PRO A 13 -2.04 -3.00 11.96
CA PRO A 13 -2.97 -2.86 10.85
C PRO A 13 -2.81 -4.06 9.93
N LYS A 14 -3.89 -4.51 9.28
CA LYS A 14 -3.85 -5.54 8.25
C LYS A 14 -2.86 -5.07 7.17
N LEU A 15 -1.60 -5.48 7.26
CA LEU A 15 -0.55 -5.03 6.36
C LEU A 15 -0.59 -5.94 5.14
N LEU A 16 -1.10 -5.45 4.01
CA LEU A 16 -0.57 -5.83 2.70
C LEU A 16 0.85 -5.26 2.63
N GLY A 17 1.82 -5.91 3.27
CA GLY A 17 3.03 -5.21 3.72
C GLY A 17 4.34 -5.77 3.19
N SER A 18 4.79 -6.90 3.74
CA SER A 18 6.08 -7.46 3.33
C SER A 18 5.96 -8.09 1.95
N ASP A 19 6.91 -7.78 1.07
CA ASP A 19 7.00 -8.29 -0.30
C ASP A 19 5.83 -7.88 -1.22
N ALA A 20 5.11 -6.81 -0.90
CA ALA A 20 4.21 -6.16 -1.85
C ALA A 20 5.02 -5.29 -2.82
N ALA A 21 4.65 -5.34 -4.11
CA ALA A 21 5.23 -4.50 -5.15
C ALA A 21 4.23 -3.43 -5.58
N PHE A 22 4.69 -2.18 -5.62
CA PHE A 22 3.95 -1.11 -6.28
C PHE A 22 4.37 -1.02 -7.76
N ILE A 23 3.38 -1.03 -8.64
CA ILE A 23 3.53 -0.96 -10.08
C ILE A 23 2.95 0.39 -10.52
N PRO A 24 3.80 1.39 -10.84
CA PRO A 24 3.32 2.73 -11.18
C PRO A 24 2.60 2.74 -12.54
N ASN A 25 1.55 3.56 -12.67
CA ASN A 25 0.85 3.75 -13.93
C ASN A 25 1.76 4.47 -14.95
N PRO A 26 2.16 3.83 -16.07
CA PRO A 26 3.13 4.40 -17.00
C PRO A 26 2.58 5.58 -17.82
N ALA A 27 1.25 5.79 -17.81
CA ALA A 27 0.60 6.90 -18.50
C ALA A 27 0.68 8.23 -17.75
N LEU A 28 1.11 8.22 -16.48
CA LEU A 28 1.29 9.44 -15.70
C LEU A 28 2.54 10.22 -16.13
N SER A 29 2.51 11.53 -15.90
CA SER A 29 3.69 12.37 -16.00
C SER A 29 4.53 12.24 -14.74
N TYR A 30 5.85 12.25 -14.92
CA TYR A 30 6.82 12.17 -13.84
C TYR A 30 7.76 13.37 -13.90
N VAL A 31 8.17 13.86 -12.73
CA VAL A 31 9.10 14.98 -12.60
C VAL A 31 10.53 14.57 -12.98
N ASN A 32 10.83 13.27 -12.94
CA ASN A 32 12.16 12.73 -13.19
C ASN A 32 12.17 11.55 -14.17
N ASP A 33 13.28 11.39 -14.89
CA ASP A 33 13.48 10.31 -15.86
C ASP A 33 13.40 8.90 -15.23
N ALA A 34 13.75 8.79 -13.94
CA ALA A 34 13.64 7.55 -13.19
C ALA A 34 12.18 7.16 -12.85
N LYS A 35 11.20 8.02 -13.13
CA LYS A 35 9.77 7.80 -12.90
C LYS A 35 9.42 7.41 -11.46
N THR A 36 10.06 8.07 -10.51
CA THR A 36 9.83 7.82 -9.07
C THR A 36 8.97 8.89 -8.41
N ILE A 37 8.79 10.05 -9.07
CA ILE A 37 8.01 11.18 -8.55
C ILE A 37 6.95 11.56 -9.58
N ILE A 38 5.67 11.34 -9.25
CA ILE A 38 4.53 11.73 -10.08
C ILE A 38 4.38 13.25 -10.04
N ASP A 39 4.17 13.88 -11.20
CA ASP A 39 3.87 15.30 -11.29
C ASP A 39 2.37 15.55 -11.06
N LEU A 40 2.03 16.02 -9.86
CA LEU A 40 0.65 16.29 -9.47
C LEU A 40 0.01 17.44 -10.25
N ASN A 41 0.78 18.35 -10.84
CA ASN A 41 0.23 19.46 -11.64
C ASN A 41 -0.32 18.98 -12.98
N SER A 42 0.13 17.81 -13.44
CA SER A 42 -0.34 17.20 -14.69
C SER A 42 -1.64 16.40 -14.53
N LEU A 43 -2.10 16.21 -13.30
CA LEU A 43 -3.30 15.43 -13.00
C LEU A 43 -4.55 16.28 -13.15
N ASP A 44 -5.64 15.64 -13.58
CA ASP A 44 -6.97 16.28 -13.56
C ASP A 44 -7.33 16.68 -12.13
N GLN A 45 -7.72 17.95 -11.95
CA GLN A 45 -7.87 18.56 -10.62
C GLN A 45 -9.20 18.23 -9.93
N ASP A 46 -10.08 17.50 -10.60
CA ASP A 46 -11.41 17.14 -10.13
C ASP A 46 -11.70 15.65 -10.39
N GLY A 47 -11.03 14.75 -9.66
CA GLY A 47 -11.31 13.33 -9.81
C GLY A 47 -10.43 12.36 -9.03
N SER A 48 -10.80 11.10 -9.14
CA SER A 48 -9.98 9.96 -8.74
C SER A 48 -9.04 9.60 -9.88
N VAL A 49 -7.74 9.64 -9.63
CA VAL A 49 -6.71 9.31 -10.62
C VAL A 49 -6.09 7.96 -10.28
N LEU A 50 -6.05 7.04 -11.24
CA LEU A 50 -5.34 5.78 -11.10
C LEU A 50 -3.82 6.03 -11.13
N VAL A 51 -3.15 5.89 -9.98
CA VAL A 51 -1.71 6.10 -9.87
C VAL A 51 -0.87 4.85 -10.03
N GLY A 52 -1.50 3.67 -9.93
CA GLY A 52 -0.83 2.40 -10.17
C GLY A 52 -1.57 1.24 -9.52
N TRP A 53 -0.83 0.15 -9.30
CA TRP A 53 -1.36 -1.06 -8.69
C TRP A 53 -0.44 -1.57 -7.58
N ILE A 54 -1.03 -2.23 -6.59
CA ILE A 54 -0.29 -3.02 -5.61
C ILE A 54 -0.58 -4.49 -5.87
N PHE A 55 0.48 -5.29 -5.97
CA PHE A 55 0.40 -6.74 -6.10
C PHE A 55 1.27 -7.42 -5.06
N GLY A 56 0.82 -8.58 -4.58
CA GLY A 56 1.54 -9.35 -3.58
C GLY A 56 1.30 -8.83 -2.17
N GLY A 57 2.28 -9.04 -1.30
CA GLY A 57 2.12 -8.82 0.13
C GLY A 57 1.67 -10.07 0.87
N ILE A 58 2.11 -10.20 2.12
CA ILE A 58 1.56 -11.19 3.05
C ILE A 58 0.26 -10.64 3.63
N GLU A 59 -0.85 -11.35 3.46
CA GLU A 59 -2.10 -11.08 4.15
C GLU A 59 -2.15 -11.84 5.48
N ALA A 60 -2.41 -11.12 6.58
CA ALA A 60 -2.71 -11.70 7.88
C ALA A 60 -4.22 -11.61 8.16
N THR A 61 -4.83 -12.70 8.61
CA THR A 61 -6.25 -12.74 9.00
C THR A 61 -6.49 -12.25 10.44
N ALA A 62 -5.42 -12.14 11.25
CA ALA A 62 -5.44 -11.60 12.60
C ALA A 62 -4.10 -10.89 12.95
N PRO A 63 -4.05 -10.05 14.02
CA PRO A 63 -2.86 -9.28 14.41
C PRO A 63 -1.64 -10.11 14.84
N GLN A 64 -1.80 -11.41 15.09
CA GLN A 64 -0.74 -12.33 15.49
C GLN A 64 -0.79 -13.56 14.59
N SER A 65 0.30 -13.84 13.89
CA SER A 65 0.43 -15.03 13.08
C SER A 65 0.69 -16.25 13.97
N SER A 66 -0.13 -17.28 13.85
CA SER A 66 0.06 -18.57 14.52
C SER A 66 -0.50 -19.69 13.64
N GLU A 67 -0.35 -20.95 14.05
CA GLU A 67 -0.99 -22.08 13.36
C GLU A 67 -2.53 -21.93 13.27
N PHE A 68 -3.14 -21.21 14.23
CA PHE A 68 -4.58 -20.94 14.24
C PHE A 68 -4.97 -19.70 13.43
N ASN A 69 -4.06 -18.72 13.33
CA ASN A 69 -4.23 -17.48 12.55
C ASN A 69 -3.10 -17.34 11.51
N PRO A 70 -3.11 -18.18 10.46
CA PRO A 70 -2.04 -18.20 9.47
C PRO A 70 -2.02 -16.94 8.60
N THR A 71 -0.85 -16.67 8.02
CA THR A 71 -0.66 -15.67 6.98
C THR A 71 -0.57 -16.32 5.61
N TYR A 72 -0.93 -15.58 4.56
CA TYR A 72 -0.98 -16.07 3.19
C TYR A 72 -0.38 -15.07 2.22
N ALA A 73 0.21 -15.55 1.12
CA ALA A 73 0.56 -14.68 0.00
C ALA A 73 -0.71 -14.15 -0.66
N ASN A 74 -0.84 -12.84 -0.77
CA ASN A 74 -1.96 -12.20 -1.43
C ASN A 74 -1.74 -12.21 -2.96
N LYS A 75 -2.76 -12.67 -3.71
CA LYS A 75 -2.76 -12.77 -5.18
C LYS A 75 -3.67 -11.76 -5.86
N VAL A 76 -4.29 -10.88 -5.08
CA VAL A 76 -5.21 -9.84 -5.55
C VAL A 76 -4.38 -8.64 -6.00
N LEU A 77 -4.69 -8.14 -7.19
CA LEU A 77 -4.18 -6.88 -7.69
C LEU A 77 -5.12 -5.77 -7.22
N TYR A 78 -4.60 -4.79 -6.49
CA TYR A 78 -5.36 -3.65 -6.03
C TYR A 78 -5.04 -2.43 -6.87
N GLU A 79 -6.06 -1.70 -7.32
CA GLU A 79 -5.88 -0.37 -7.87
C GLU A 79 -5.56 0.63 -6.76
N VAL A 80 -4.58 1.49 -7.01
CA VAL A 80 -4.26 2.63 -6.16
C VAL A 80 -4.80 3.88 -6.82
N GLN A 81 -5.79 4.47 -6.17
CA GLN A 81 -6.52 5.64 -6.66
C GLN A 81 -6.18 6.84 -5.78
N LEU A 82 -5.74 7.94 -6.39
CA LEU A 82 -5.49 9.22 -5.73
C LEU A 82 -6.71 10.13 -5.93
N ASN A 83 -7.39 10.47 -4.83
CA ASN A 83 -8.37 11.54 -4.83
C ASN A 83 -7.64 12.87 -4.63
N TRP A 84 -7.35 13.56 -5.73
CA TRP A 84 -6.64 14.83 -5.69
C TRP A 84 -7.64 15.99 -5.76
N ASN A 85 -7.57 16.89 -4.79
CA ASN A 85 -8.31 18.15 -4.81
C ASN A 85 -7.35 19.25 -4.32
N PRO A 86 -6.71 20.00 -5.23
CA PRO A 86 -5.73 21.01 -4.86
C PRO A 86 -6.34 22.23 -4.15
N SER A 87 -7.68 22.32 -4.09
CA SER A 87 -8.42 23.44 -3.50
C SER A 87 -8.93 23.16 -2.07
N LYS A 88 -8.63 21.99 -1.49
CA LYS A 88 -8.91 21.64 -0.09
C LYS A 88 -7.63 21.40 0.69
#